data_AF-A0A7S0TZV5-F1
#
_entry.id   AF-A0A7S0TZV5-F1
#
_cell.length_a   1.000
_cell.length_b   1.000
_cell.length_c   1.000
_cell.angle_alpha   90.00
_cell.angle_beta   90.00
_cell.angle_gamma   90.00
#
_symmetry.space_group_name_H-M   'P 1'
#
loop_
_entity.id
_entity.type
_entity.pdbx_description
1 polymer ?
#
loop_
_entity_poly.entity_id
_entity_poly.type
_entity_poly.pdbx_seq_one_letter_code
_entity_poly.pdbx_strand_id
1 'polypeptide(L)'
;GEEGVGGGKKLSDFSRAGLRARFCVIRALNEVTRHALPLVDLTRYEDQHDTAHALALSKGRLAQNLKEDLFRRSLELTRDHSEVPEVTANRGTLTADKRKADKTVFHQLFKCLGDLSKHSLRAVDKRGSGRQSWVMTFEGEGGSDYGGLFRDSVREVCCELQCCPSSLRLLVPCP
;
A
#
# COMPACT_ATOMS: atom_id res chain seq x y z
N GLY A 1 33.53 -7.05 27.65
CA GLY A 1 32.49 -6.20 28.26
C GLY A 1 31.28 -6.31 27.40
N GLU A 2 30.34 -7.17 27.78
CA GLU A 2 29.08 -7.38 27.08
C GLU A 2 28.04 -6.45 27.70
N GLU A 3 27.57 -5.46 26.94
CA GLU A 3 26.40 -4.67 27.32
C GLU A 3 25.13 -5.43 26.97
N GLY A 4 24.27 -5.59 27.98
CA GLY A 4 23.07 -6.42 27.94
C GLY A 4 22.02 -5.93 26.95
N VAL A 5 21.68 -6.81 26.02
CA VAL A 5 20.48 -6.73 25.18
C VAL A 5 19.25 -6.86 26.09
N GLY A 6 18.42 -5.83 26.12
CA GLY A 6 17.22 -5.72 26.96
C GLY A 6 16.25 -6.88 26.75
N GLY A 7 16.14 -7.74 27.77
CA GLY A 7 15.11 -8.77 27.86
C GLY A 7 13.73 -8.14 28.00
N GLY A 8 12.96 -8.10 26.90
CA GLY A 8 11.57 -7.70 26.94
C GLY A 8 10.75 -8.64 27.82
N LYS A 9 10.00 -8.07 28.79
CA LYS A 9 9.07 -8.84 29.63
C LYS A 9 8.02 -9.54 28.77
N LYS A 10 7.82 -10.83 28.98
CA LYS A 10 6.79 -11.62 28.30
C LYS A 10 5.41 -11.24 28.83
N LEU A 11 4.37 -11.44 28.02
CA LEU A 11 2.97 -11.19 28.42
C LEU A 11 2.57 -12.00 29.68
N SER A 12 3.18 -13.18 29.86
CA SER A 12 3.05 -14.05 31.04
C SER A 12 3.51 -13.41 32.34
N ASP A 13 4.38 -12.39 32.26
CA ASP A 13 5.03 -11.79 33.43
C ASP A 13 4.13 -10.72 34.09
N PHE A 14 2.95 -10.47 33.51
CA PHE A 14 1.99 -9.49 34.01
C PHE A 14 0.75 -10.17 34.60
N SER A 15 0.26 -9.63 35.72
CA SER A 15 -1.00 -10.10 36.30
C SER A 15 -2.17 -9.87 35.33
N ARG A 16 -3.17 -10.75 35.37
CA ARG A 16 -4.39 -10.62 34.55
C ARG A 16 -5.09 -9.28 34.80
N ALA A 17 -5.12 -8.81 36.04
CA ALA A 17 -5.67 -7.51 36.41
C ALA A 17 -4.88 -6.35 35.77
N GLY A 18 -3.54 -6.42 35.79
CA GLY A 18 -2.68 -5.43 35.15
C GLY A 18 -2.83 -5.39 33.63
N LEU A 19 -2.95 -6.55 32.98
CA LEU A 19 -3.23 -6.63 31.53
C LEU A 19 -4.60 -6.03 31.19
N ARG A 20 -5.64 -6.33 31.98
CA ARG A 20 -6.98 -5.73 31.80
C ARG A 20 -6.95 -4.22 31.94
N ALA A 21 -6.27 -3.69 32.96
CA ALA A 21 -6.15 -2.25 33.16
C ALA A 21 -5.45 -1.58 31.95
N ARG A 22 -4.34 -2.14 31.47
CA ARG A 22 -3.63 -1.64 30.28
C ARG A 22 -4.51 -1.67 29.03
N PHE A 23 -5.23 -2.76 28.83
CA PHE A 23 -6.18 -2.88 27.72
C PHE A 23 -7.28 -1.81 27.80
N CYS A 24 -7.82 -1.55 28.99
CA CYS A 24 -8.83 -0.49 29.17
C CYS A 24 -8.27 0.89 28.82
N VAL A 25 -7.04 1.19 29.22
CA VAL A 25 -6.37 2.46 28.86
C VAL A 25 -6.18 2.57 27.35
N ILE A 26 -5.69 1.52 26.69
CA ILE A 26 -5.53 1.50 25.22
C ILE A 26 -6.88 1.68 24.53
N ARG A 27 -7.93 1.00 25.00
CA ARG A 27 -9.28 1.12 24.45
C ARG A 27 -9.82 2.55 24.59
N ALA A 28 -9.68 3.16 25.78
CA ALA A 28 -10.11 4.53 26.02
C ALA A 28 -9.34 5.52 25.14
N LEU A 29 -8.02 5.37 25.02
CA LEU A 29 -7.20 6.16 24.11
C LEU A 29 -7.71 6.07 22.67
N ASN A 30 -8.02 4.86 22.18
CA ASN A 30 -8.51 4.66 20.82
C ASN A 30 -9.87 5.32 20.57
N GLU A 31 -10.77 5.28 21.56
CA GLU A 31 -12.09 5.93 21.45
C GLU A 31 -11.97 7.45 21.37
N VAL A 32 -11.13 8.05 22.22
CA VAL A 32 -10.86 9.50 22.17
C VAL A 32 -10.17 9.89 20.87
N THR A 33 -9.16 9.12 20.47
CA THR A 33 -8.36 9.39 19.26
C THR A 33 -9.25 9.31 18.02
N ARG A 34 -10.25 8.41 17.97
CA ARG A 34 -11.14 8.28 16.80
C ARG A 34 -11.74 9.60 16.32
N HIS A 35 -12.18 10.42 17.27
CA HIS A 35 -12.84 11.69 16.95
C HIS A 35 -11.85 12.82 16.71
N ALA A 36 -10.74 12.84 17.43
CA ALA A 36 -9.73 13.89 17.33
C ALA A 36 -8.80 13.72 16.12
N LEU A 37 -8.55 12.48 15.71
CA LEU A 37 -7.54 12.13 14.72
C LEU A 37 -7.71 12.84 13.35
N PRO A 38 -8.92 12.99 12.78
CA PRO A 38 -9.10 13.77 11.55
C PRO A 38 -8.77 15.27 11.68
N LEU A 39 -8.64 15.80 12.90
CA LEU A 39 -8.34 17.21 13.18
C LEU A 39 -6.84 17.45 13.42
N VAL A 40 -6.04 16.39 13.49
CA VAL A 40 -4.60 16.49 13.72
C VAL A 40 -3.89 16.66 12.38
N ASP A 41 -3.12 17.74 12.23
CA ASP A 41 -2.25 17.93 11.08
C ASP A 41 -1.02 17.02 11.20
N LEU A 42 -1.09 15.87 10.55
CA LEU A 42 -0.03 14.87 10.56
C LEU A 42 1.27 15.32 9.87
N THR A 43 1.26 16.45 9.14
CA THR A 43 2.49 16.97 8.50
C THR A 43 3.48 17.52 9.54
N ARG A 44 3.01 17.85 10.74
CA ARG A 44 3.81 18.42 11.84
C ARG A 44 4.39 17.36 12.80
N TYR A 45 4.47 16.10 12.39
CA TYR A 45 4.91 15.00 13.26
C TYR A 45 6.36 15.15 13.79
N GLU A 46 7.18 15.98 13.15
CA GLU A 46 8.56 16.27 13.58
C GLU A 46 8.64 17.29 14.72
N ASP A 47 7.61 18.12 14.91
CA ASP A 47 7.54 19.12 15.97
C ASP A 47 7.17 18.45 17.31
N GLN A 48 8.13 18.34 18.23
CA GLN A 48 7.97 17.66 19.52
C GLN A 48 6.86 18.25 20.40
N HIS A 49 6.45 19.49 20.14
CA HIS A 49 5.39 20.17 20.89
C HIS A 49 4.01 20.01 20.26
N ASP A 50 3.90 19.39 19.08
CA ASP A 50 2.65 19.18 18.37
C ASP A 50 1.97 17.85 18.78
N THR A 51 0.64 17.82 18.66
CA THR A 51 -0.16 16.62 18.91
C THR A 51 0.17 15.50 17.91
N ALA A 52 0.53 15.85 16.67
CA ALA A 52 0.97 14.91 15.64
C ALA A 52 2.20 14.11 16.08
N HIS A 53 3.14 14.74 16.79
CA HIS A 53 4.33 14.06 17.32
C HIS A 53 3.97 13.05 18.42
N ALA A 54 3.15 13.46 19.39
CA ALA A 54 2.67 12.55 20.44
C ALA A 54 1.89 11.35 19.88
N LEU A 55 1.11 11.57 18.82
CA LEU A 55 0.40 10.53 18.10
C LEU A 55 1.37 9.59 17.37
N ALA A 56 2.40 10.13 16.70
CA ALA A 56 3.41 9.33 16.01
C ALA A 56 4.16 8.39 16.98
N LEU A 57 4.49 8.86 18.19
CA LEU A 57 5.12 8.04 19.24
C LEU A 57 4.20 6.95 19.79
N SER A 58 2.88 7.17 19.74
CA SER A 58 1.88 6.22 20.25
C SER A 58 1.23 5.37 19.15
N LYS A 59 1.65 5.48 17.88
CA LYS A 59 1.03 4.82 16.73
C LYS A 59 0.92 3.30 16.86
N GLY A 60 1.83 2.64 17.58
CA GLY A 60 1.78 1.20 17.84
C GLY A 60 0.65 0.77 18.79
N ARG A 61 0.06 1.71 19.53
CA ARG A 61 -1.06 1.50 20.46
C ARG A 61 -2.41 1.85 19.85
N LEU A 62 -2.42 2.49 18.68
CA LEU A 62 -3.62 2.78 17.91
C LEU A 62 -4.05 1.54 17.14
N ALA A 63 -5.33 1.22 17.24
CA ALA A 63 -5.95 0.12 16.55
C ALA A 63 -5.89 0.33 15.04
N GLN A 64 -5.69 -0.76 14.31
CA GLN A 64 -5.48 -0.74 12.87
C GLN A 64 -6.71 -0.18 12.13
N ASN A 65 -7.91 -0.54 12.55
CA ASN A 65 -9.17 -0.05 11.97
C ASN A 65 -9.26 1.48 11.99
N LEU A 66 -8.79 2.14 13.05
CA LEU A 66 -8.79 3.60 13.13
C LEU A 66 -7.92 4.24 12.05
N LYS A 67 -6.76 3.63 11.76
CA LYS A 67 -5.87 4.08 10.69
C LYS A 67 -6.49 3.79 9.32
N GLU A 68 -7.05 2.60 9.15
CA GLU A 68 -7.69 2.19 7.89
C GLU A 68 -8.83 3.12 7.48
N ASP A 69 -9.65 3.57 8.43
CA ASP A 69 -10.75 4.49 8.12
C ASP A 69 -10.25 5.85 7.61
N LEU A 70 -9.19 6.40 8.21
CA LEU A 70 -8.53 7.60 7.68
C LEU A 70 -7.96 7.37 6.28
N PHE A 71 -7.23 6.26 6.09
CA PHE A 71 -6.62 5.93 4.80
C PHE A 71 -7.69 5.78 3.73
N ARG A 72 -8.78 5.05 4.02
CA ARG A 72 -9.91 4.85 3.10
C ARG A 72 -10.56 6.18 2.75
N ARG A 73 -10.84 7.03 3.75
CA ARG A 73 -11.39 8.36 3.52
C ARG A 73 -10.48 9.24 2.67
N SER A 74 -9.17 9.20 2.92
CA SER A 74 -8.19 9.95 2.14
C SER A 74 -8.15 9.46 0.69
N LEU A 75 -8.16 8.14 0.47
CA LEU A 75 -8.24 7.55 -0.85
C LEU A 75 -9.54 7.93 -1.57
N GLU A 76 -10.66 8.04 -0.85
CA GLU A 76 -11.96 8.45 -1.40
C GLU A 76 -12.03 9.92 -1.77
N LEU A 77 -11.47 10.80 -0.93
CA LEU A 77 -11.46 12.25 -1.16
C LEU A 77 -10.45 12.67 -2.24
N THR A 78 -9.39 11.87 -2.43
CA THR A 78 -8.34 12.17 -3.41
C THR A 78 -8.55 11.48 -4.75
N ARG A 79 -9.67 10.77 -4.94
CA ARG A 79 -10.00 10.10 -6.21
C ARG A 79 -9.95 11.08 -7.37
N ASP A 80 -9.59 10.55 -8.52
CA ASP A 80 -9.66 11.28 -9.78
C ASP A 80 -10.97 10.95 -10.49
N HIS A 81 -11.43 11.91 -11.27
CA HIS A 81 -12.60 11.82 -12.14
C HIS A 81 -12.22 11.92 -13.63
N SER A 82 -10.92 11.91 -13.94
CA SER A 82 -10.38 11.84 -15.30
C SER A 82 -10.74 10.54 -16.01
N GLU A 83 -10.43 10.46 -17.31
CA GLU A 83 -10.53 9.19 -18.03
C GLU A 83 -9.54 8.16 -17.49
N VAL A 84 -9.95 6.88 -17.52
CA VAL A 84 -9.10 5.75 -17.15
C VAL A 84 -8.20 5.39 -18.32
N PRO A 85 -6.86 5.42 -18.17
CA PRO A 85 -5.96 5.02 -19.25
C PRO A 85 -6.19 3.56 -19.64
N GLU A 86 -6.25 3.30 -20.94
CA GLU A 86 -6.33 1.95 -21.48
C GLU A 86 -4.95 1.48 -21.92
N VAL A 87 -4.52 0.32 -21.45
CA VAL A 87 -3.20 -0.24 -21.75
C VAL A 87 -3.38 -1.64 -22.32
N THR A 88 -2.76 -1.86 -23.47
CA THR A 88 -2.60 -3.18 -24.07
C THR A 88 -1.16 -3.64 -23.86
N ALA A 89 -0.98 -4.83 -23.30
CA ALA A 89 0.35 -5.40 -23.10
C ALA A 89 0.43 -6.83 -23.62
N ASN A 90 1.60 -7.21 -24.09
CA ASN A 90 1.93 -8.56 -24.49
C ASN A 90 2.77 -9.22 -23.40
N ARG A 91 2.22 -10.21 -22.69
CA ARG A 91 2.97 -10.98 -21.70
C ARG A 91 3.83 -12.10 -22.32
N GLY A 92 3.68 -12.34 -23.62
CA GLY A 92 4.36 -13.41 -24.34
C GLY A 92 4.13 -14.79 -23.73
N THR A 93 5.00 -15.74 -24.07
CA THR A 93 4.95 -17.12 -23.55
C THR A 93 6.01 -17.40 -22.49
N LEU A 94 6.96 -16.47 -22.30
CA LEU A 94 8.05 -16.62 -21.35
C LEU A 94 7.59 -16.24 -19.95
N THR A 95 8.15 -16.94 -18.95
CA THR A 95 8.02 -16.61 -17.53
C THR A 95 8.72 -15.29 -17.22
N ALA A 96 8.28 -14.60 -16.17
CA ALA A 96 8.77 -13.27 -15.78
C ALA A 96 10.31 -13.17 -15.65
N ASP A 97 10.96 -14.22 -15.15
CA ASP A 97 12.43 -14.32 -14.98
C ASP A 97 13.20 -14.39 -16.31
N LYS A 98 12.55 -14.84 -17.39
CA LYS A 98 13.17 -15.05 -18.71
C LYS A 98 12.86 -13.95 -19.72
N ARG A 99 11.95 -13.04 -19.40
CA ARG A 99 11.59 -11.93 -20.30
C ARG A 99 12.73 -10.92 -20.38
N LYS A 100 12.97 -10.39 -21.57
CA LYS A 100 13.81 -9.20 -21.74
C LYS A 100 13.13 -7.99 -21.11
N ALA A 101 13.92 -7.06 -20.57
CA ALA A 101 13.41 -5.89 -19.85
C ALA A 101 12.37 -5.11 -20.66
N ASP A 102 12.58 -4.91 -21.95
CA ASP A 102 11.69 -4.17 -22.85
C ASP A 102 10.37 -4.90 -23.18
N LYS A 103 10.30 -6.20 -22.89
CA LYS A 103 9.14 -7.08 -23.11
C LYS A 103 8.37 -7.41 -21.84
N THR A 104 8.81 -6.90 -20.70
CA THR A 104 8.09 -7.04 -19.44
C THR A 104 6.77 -6.27 -19.47
N VAL A 105 5.77 -6.75 -18.74
CA VAL A 105 4.51 -6.03 -18.55
C VAL A 105 4.77 -4.73 -17.80
N PHE A 106 5.71 -4.73 -16.84
CA PHE A 106 6.20 -3.53 -16.18
C PHE A 106 6.68 -2.45 -17.16
N HIS A 107 7.58 -2.79 -18.08
CA HIS A 107 8.13 -1.80 -19.01
C HIS A 107 7.07 -1.26 -19.98
N GLN A 108 6.14 -2.12 -20.41
CA GLN A 108 5.02 -1.73 -21.28
C GLN A 108 4.07 -0.77 -20.56
N LEU A 109 3.71 -1.07 -19.30
CA LEU A 109 2.94 -0.16 -18.45
C LEU A 109 3.69 1.13 -18.19
N PHE A 110 4.99 1.07 -17.87
CA PHE A 110 5.81 2.26 -17.62
C PHE A 110 5.86 3.20 -18.83
N LYS A 111 5.93 2.66 -20.05
CA LYS A 111 5.87 3.48 -21.28
C LYS A 111 4.54 4.19 -21.47
N CYS A 112 3.43 3.56 -21.09
CA CYS A 112 2.10 4.13 -21.24
C CYS A 112 1.72 5.07 -20.09
N LEU A 113 2.13 4.72 -18.87
CA LEU A 113 1.64 5.30 -17.61
C LEU A 113 2.69 6.09 -16.84
N GLY A 114 3.96 6.03 -17.24
CA GLY A 114 5.07 6.66 -16.51
C GLY A 114 5.06 8.19 -16.57
N ASP A 115 4.33 8.78 -17.53
CA ASP A 115 4.12 10.22 -17.60
C ASP A 115 2.95 10.65 -16.69
N LEU A 116 3.30 10.96 -15.43
CA LEU A 116 2.34 11.37 -14.40
C LEU A 116 1.66 12.73 -14.68
N SER A 117 2.14 13.50 -15.66
CA SER A 117 1.46 14.72 -16.09
C SER A 117 0.16 14.43 -16.86
N LYS A 118 0.07 13.24 -17.46
CA LYS A 118 -1.09 12.79 -18.24
C LYS A 118 -2.01 11.88 -17.44
N HIS A 119 -1.46 11.14 -16.48
CA HIS A 119 -2.17 10.09 -15.75
C HIS A 119 -1.90 10.20 -14.25
N SER A 120 -2.94 10.45 -13.45
CA SER A 120 -2.79 10.59 -11.99
C SER A 120 -2.59 9.25 -11.26
N LEU A 121 -2.87 8.13 -11.94
CA LEU A 121 -2.89 6.77 -11.41
C LEU A 121 -3.76 6.57 -10.16
N ARG A 122 -4.61 7.55 -9.83
CA ARG A 122 -5.56 7.44 -8.74
C ARG A 122 -6.75 6.60 -9.19
N ALA A 123 -7.47 6.04 -8.23
CA ALA A 123 -8.60 5.18 -8.52
C ALA A 123 -9.76 5.98 -9.11
N VAL A 124 -10.02 5.77 -10.40
CA VAL A 124 -11.14 6.35 -11.14
C VAL A 124 -12.29 5.35 -11.19
N ASP A 125 -13.53 5.84 -11.15
CA ASP A 125 -14.72 5.01 -11.35
C ASP A 125 -15.02 4.87 -12.84
N LYS A 126 -14.94 3.64 -13.39
CA LYS A 126 -15.41 3.36 -14.76
C LYS A 126 -16.62 2.44 -14.70
N ARG A 127 -17.70 2.89 -15.35
CA ARG A 127 -18.99 2.19 -15.39
C ARG A 127 -18.79 0.75 -15.90
N GLY A 128 -19.07 -0.23 -15.06
CA GLY A 128 -18.99 -1.66 -15.40
C GLY A 128 -17.69 -2.38 -15.02
N SER A 129 -16.61 -1.67 -14.66
CA SER A 129 -15.33 -2.29 -14.26
C SER A 129 -14.93 -2.02 -12.81
N GLY A 130 -15.63 -1.12 -12.12
CA GLY A 130 -15.30 -0.70 -10.75
C GLY A 130 -14.12 0.27 -10.71
N ARG A 131 -13.48 0.38 -9.53
CA ARG A 131 -12.41 1.33 -9.25
C ARG A 131 -11.05 0.78 -9.70
N GLN A 132 -10.41 1.42 -10.66
CA GLN A 132 -9.09 1.02 -11.16
C GLN A 132 -8.27 2.21 -11.64
N SER A 133 -6.95 2.06 -11.66
CA SER A 133 -6.00 3.10 -12.10
C SER A 133 -5.72 3.05 -13.61
N TRP A 134 -5.93 1.89 -14.25
CA TRP A 134 -5.88 1.69 -15.69
C TRP A 134 -6.78 0.51 -16.08
N VAL A 135 -7.17 0.43 -17.35
CA VAL A 135 -7.85 -0.72 -17.94
C VAL A 135 -6.80 -1.56 -18.65
N MET A 136 -6.78 -2.86 -18.38
CA MET A 136 -5.79 -3.79 -18.95
C MET A 136 -6.41 -4.65 -20.05
N THR A 137 -5.68 -4.87 -21.14
CA THR A 137 -5.95 -5.91 -22.14
C THR A 137 -4.66 -6.65 -22.48
N PHE A 138 -4.65 -7.97 -22.40
CA PHE A 138 -3.50 -8.78 -22.81
C PHE A 138 -3.66 -9.24 -24.26
N GLU A 139 -2.65 -9.01 -25.09
CA GLU A 139 -2.69 -9.39 -26.50
C GLU A 139 -2.86 -10.90 -26.68
N GLY A 140 -3.83 -11.30 -27.51
CA GLY A 140 -4.09 -12.71 -27.78
C GLY A 140 -4.84 -13.44 -26.66
N GLU A 141 -5.25 -12.73 -25.61
CA GLU A 141 -6.00 -13.31 -24.49
C GLU A 141 -7.44 -12.78 -24.49
N GLY A 142 -8.40 -13.70 -24.49
CA GLY A 142 -9.80 -13.34 -24.27
C GLY A 142 -10.00 -13.00 -22.79
N GLY A 143 -10.12 -11.72 -22.46
CA GLY A 143 -10.45 -11.25 -21.12
C GLY A 143 -11.61 -10.26 -21.13
N SER A 144 -12.72 -10.62 -20.49
CA SER A 144 -13.90 -9.74 -20.35
C SER A 144 -14.00 -9.11 -18.95
N ASP A 145 -13.35 -9.71 -17.94
CA ASP A 145 -13.29 -9.17 -16.58
C ASP A 145 -12.15 -8.14 -16.47
N TYR A 146 -12.50 -6.87 -16.66
CA TYR A 146 -11.57 -5.74 -16.50
C TYR A 146 -10.88 -5.73 -15.13
N GLY A 147 -11.60 -6.08 -14.05
CA GLY A 147 -11.02 -6.11 -12.71
C GLY A 147 -10.02 -7.26 -12.54
N GLY A 148 -10.31 -8.42 -13.14
CA GLY A 148 -9.39 -9.56 -13.22
C GLY A 148 -8.09 -9.19 -13.92
N LEU A 149 -8.19 -8.64 -15.13
CA LEU A 149 -7.02 -8.25 -15.93
C LEU A 149 -6.18 -7.18 -15.24
N PHE A 150 -6.81 -6.22 -14.56
CA PHE A 150 -6.11 -5.23 -13.75
C PHE A 150 -5.31 -5.91 -12.63
N ARG A 151 -5.92 -6.78 -11.82
CA ARG A 151 -5.24 -7.52 -10.74
C ARG A 151 -4.10 -8.38 -11.27
N ASP A 152 -4.30 -9.02 -12.42
CA ASP A 152 -3.28 -9.85 -13.06
C ASP A 152 -2.09 -9.01 -13.55
N SER A 153 -2.33 -7.82 -14.10
CA SER A 153 -1.24 -6.91 -14.48
C SER A 153 -0.40 -6.47 -13.28
N VAL A 154 -1.04 -6.13 -12.15
CA VAL A 154 -0.33 -5.78 -10.92
C VAL A 154 0.48 -6.97 -10.40
N ARG A 155 -0.09 -8.19 -10.45
CA ARG A 155 0.62 -9.41 -10.06
C ARG A 155 1.86 -9.63 -10.93
N GLU A 156 1.71 -9.51 -12.25
CA GLU A 156 2.81 -9.72 -13.19
C GLU A 156 3.94 -8.71 -12.97
N VAL A 157 3.59 -7.43 -12.79
CA VAL A 157 4.55 -6.37 -12.45
C VAL A 157 5.31 -6.70 -11.16
N CYS A 158 4.60 -7.11 -10.11
CA CYS A 158 5.24 -7.50 -8.85
C CYS A 158 6.21 -8.67 -9.05
N CYS A 159 5.81 -9.70 -9.80
CA CYS A 159 6.66 -10.83 -10.13
C CYS A 159 7.92 -10.38 -10.88
N GLU A 160 7.78 -9.61 -11.96
CA GLU A 160 8.91 -9.13 -12.78
C GLU A 160 9.89 -8.26 -11.99
N LEU A 161 9.40 -7.44 -11.06
CA LEU A 161 10.22 -6.62 -10.17
C LEU A 161 10.98 -7.46 -9.13
N GLN A 162 10.37 -8.52 -8.61
CA GLN A 162 10.89 -9.32 -7.50
C GLN A 162 11.66 -10.58 -7.93
N CYS A 163 11.56 -10.99 -9.20
CA CYS A 163 12.29 -12.15 -9.72
C CYS A 163 13.81 -12.02 -9.48
N CYS A 164 14.47 -13.12 -9.16
CA CYS A 164 15.93 -13.17 -9.04
C CYS A 164 16.46 -14.42 -9.77
N PRO A 165 17.22 -14.27 -10.86
CA PRO A 165 17.61 -13.00 -11.50
C PRO A 165 16.43 -12.34 -12.25
N SER A 166 16.23 -11.03 -12.06
CA SER A 166 15.29 -10.23 -12.87
C SER A 166 16.03 -9.52 -14.00
N SER A 167 15.38 -9.41 -15.16
CA SER A 167 15.85 -8.60 -16.28
C SER A 167 15.74 -7.09 -16.02
N LEU A 168 14.90 -6.66 -15.07
CA LEU A 168 14.71 -5.25 -14.71
C LEU A 168 15.81 -4.73 -13.77
N ARG A 169 16.33 -5.60 -12.88
CA ARG A 169 17.39 -5.27 -11.89
C ARG A 169 17.13 -3.97 -11.10
N LEU A 170 15.87 -3.67 -10.79
CA LEU A 170 15.47 -2.45 -10.06
C LEU A 170 15.49 -2.63 -8.54
N LEU A 171 15.40 -3.86 -8.05
CA LEU A 171 15.37 -4.20 -6.62
C LEU A 171 16.59 -5.04 -6.25
N VAL A 172 17.13 -4.78 -5.05
CA VAL A 172 18.22 -5.55 -4.44
C VAL A 172 17.64 -6.27 -3.21
N PRO A 173 17.72 -7.61 -3.12
CA PRO A 173 17.27 -8.34 -1.94
C PRO A 173 18.04 -7.90 -0.69
N CYS A 174 17.32 -7.79 0.43
CA CYS A 174 17.97 -7.63 1.74
C CYS A 174 18.65 -8.95 2.14
N PRO A 175 19.90 -8.91 2.67
CA PRO A 175 20.57 -10.08 3.22
C PRO A 175 19.79 -10.74 4.36
#